data_AF-A0A856MNX6-F1
#
_entry.id   AF-A0A856MNX6-F1
#
_cell.length_a   1.000
_cell.length_b   1.000
_cell.length_c   1.000
_cell.angle_alpha   90.00
_cell.angle_beta   90.00
_cell.angle_gamma   90.00
#
_symmetry.space_group_name_H-M   'P 1'
#
loop_
_entity.id
_entity.type
_entity.pdbx_description
1 polymer ?
#
loop_
_entity_poly.entity_id
_entity_poly.type
_entity_poly.pdbx_seq_one_letter_code
_entity_poly.pdbx_strand_id
1 'polypeptide(L)'
;MRILPNTQQQEVLDFVEFLVQKSGKLKQVSSECSDSSISSTTQKKKQLSLQEIAKLPVDERHKLLAPYIAATAEDFLNDPELTEFSVLDGEDWETEND
;
A
#
# COMPACT_ATOMS: atom_id res chain seq x y z
N MET A 1 23.20 20.30 19.95
CA MET A 1 22.72 18.90 20.09
C MET A 1 21.75 18.87 21.26
N ARG A 2 20.44 18.71 21.03
CA ARG A 2 19.48 18.50 22.13
C ARG A 2 19.57 17.04 22.53
N ILE A 3 20.09 16.75 23.72
CA ILE A 3 20.17 15.39 24.25
C ILE A 3 18.86 15.13 24.99
N LEU A 4 18.16 14.06 24.62
CA LEU A 4 16.91 13.65 25.26
C LEU A 4 17.16 13.32 26.74
N PRO A 5 16.23 13.66 27.66
CA PRO A 5 16.26 13.19 29.04
C PRO A 5 16.37 11.66 29.10
N ASN A 6 17.06 11.14 30.11
CA ASN A 6 17.37 9.71 30.23
C ASN A 6 16.13 8.80 30.14
N THR A 7 14.99 9.24 30.69
CA THR A 7 13.71 8.53 30.60
C THR A 7 13.23 8.37 29.15
N GLN A 8 13.32 9.43 28.35
CA GLN A 8 12.92 9.38 26.93
C GLN A 8 13.89 8.53 26.10
N GLN A 9 15.16 8.45 26.51
CA GLN A 9 16.11 7.55 25.88
C GLN A 9 15.73 6.08 26.14
N GLN A 10 15.29 5.75 27.36
CA GLN A 10 14.84 4.41 27.70
C GLN A 10 13.56 4.03 26.93
N GLU A 11 12.60 4.94 26.81
CA GLU A 11 11.38 4.72 26.02
C GLU A 11 11.69 4.41 24.54
N VAL A 12 12.69 5.08 23.95
CA VAL A 12 13.11 4.81 22.57
C VAL A 12 13.75 3.43 22.45
N LEU A 13 14.57 3.02 23.44
CA LEU A 13 15.17 1.68 23.45
C LEU A 13 14.09 0.59 23.59
N ASP A 14 13.13 0.79 24.48
CA ASP A 14 12.00 -0.14 24.70
C ASP A 14 11.12 -0.23 23.43
N PHE A 15 10.90 0.88 22.73
CA PHE A 15 10.15 0.90 21.47
C PHE A 15 10.89 0.15 20.34
N VAL A 16 12.22 0.30 20.24
CA VAL A 16 13.03 -0.44 19.28
C VAL A 16 12.99 -1.94 19.57
N GLU A 17 13.08 -2.33 20.85
CA GLU A 17 12.94 -3.74 21.27
C GLU A 17 11.56 -4.30 20.89
N PHE A 18 10.50 -3.52 21.13
CA PHE A 18 9.14 -3.87 20.71
C PHE A 18 9.03 -4.09 19.19
N LEU A 19 9.64 -3.23 18.37
CA LEU A 19 9.64 -3.38 16.90
C LEU A 19 10.37 -4.64 16.45
N VAL A 20 11.51 -4.97 17.05
CA VAL A 20 12.27 -6.19 16.75
C VAL A 20 11.46 -7.43 17.13
N GLN A 21 10.81 -7.42 18.29
CA GLN A 21 9.97 -8.54 18.73
C GLN A 21 8.72 -8.71 17.84
N LYS A 22 8.07 -7.61 17.46
CA LYS A 22 6.88 -7.61 16.59
C LYS A 22 7.20 -8.11 15.18
N SER A 23 8.33 -7.69 14.62
CA SER A 23 8.79 -8.17 13.30
C SER A 23 9.19 -9.65 13.32
N GLY A 24 9.69 -10.18 14.44
CA GLY A 24 9.93 -11.62 14.62
C GLY A 24 8.66 -12.47 14.71
N LYS A 25 7.61 -11.99 15.40
CA LYS A 25 6.33 -12.72 15.57
C LYS A 25 5.45 -12.74 14.31
N LEU A 26 5.61 -11.78 13.39
CA LEU A 26 4.85 -11.72 12.13
C LEU A 26 5.17 -12.86 11.15
N LYS A 27 6.24 -13.65 11.38
CA LYS A 27 6.63 -14.75 10.50
C LYS A 27 5.79 -16.03 10.65
N GLN A 28 4.92 -16.12 11.67
CA GLN A 28 4.19 -17.35 12.00
C GLN A 28 2.65 -17.26 11.83
N VAL A 29 2.10 -16.10 11.44
CA VAL A 29 0.63 -15.90 11.32
C VAL A 29 0.21 -15.56 9.87
N SER A 30 1.05 -15.88 8.88
CA SER A 30 0.67 -15.81 7.46
C SER A 30 0.57 -17.23 6.90
N SER A 31 -0.41 -17.99 7.38
CA SER A 31 -0.79 -19.26 6.76
C SER A 31 -2.22 -19.57 7.17
N GLU A 32 -3.17 -18.79 6.66
CA GLU A 32 -4.61 -19.10 6.56
C GLU A 32 -5.33 -17.88 5.95
N CYS A 33 -4.99 -17.56 4.70
CA CYS A 33 -5.86 -16.75 3.86
C CYS A 33 -6.15 -17.61 2.64
N SER A 34 -7.34 -18.20 2.67
CA SER A 34 -7.87 -19.13 1.71
C SER A 34 -7.62 -18.68 0.28
N ASP A 35 -7.00 -19.57 -0.49
CA ASP A 35 -6.95 -19.55 -1.95
C ASP A 35 -8.38 -19.54 -2.50
N SER A 36 -8.95 -18.34 -2.72
CA SER A 36 -10.01 -18.19 -3.70
C SER A 36 -9.36 -18.19 -5.08
N SER A 37 -9.26 -19.41 -5.61
CA SER A 37 -8.93 -19.76 -6.98
C SER A 37 -9.65 -18.85 -7.99
N ILE A 38 -8.94 -17.84 -8.50
CA ILE A 38 -9.17 -17.29 -9.84
C ILE A 38 -8.11 -17.85 -10.78
N SER A 39 -8.35 -19.09 -11.22
CA SER A 39 -7.61 -19.69 -12.32
C SER A 39 -8.04 -19.01 -13.61
N SER A 40 -7.13 -18.28 -14.29
CA SER A 40 -6.99 -18.29 -15.76
C SER A 40 -5.75 -17.49 -16.21
N THR A 41 -4.73 -18.27 -16.60
CA THR A 41 -3.79 -18.01 -17.71
C THR A 41 -3.04 -16.67 -17.76
N THR A 42 -1.81 -16.64 -17.22
CA THR A 42 -0.56 -16.41 -17.98
C THR A 42 0.65 -16.25 -17.04
N GLN A 43 1.54 -17.25 -17.08
CA GLN A 43 2.92 -17.24 -16.57
C GLN A 43 3.12 -16.93 -15.06
N LYS A 44 3.88 -17.78 -14.36
CA LYS A 44 4.44 -17.49 -13.01
C LYS A 44 5.41 -16.30 -13.09
N LYS A 45 4.92 -15.09 -13.35
CA LYS A 45 5.64 -13.85 -13.10
C LYS A 45 5.56 -13.66 -11.59
N LYS A 46 6.72 -13.48 -10.96
CA LYS A 46 6.83 -13.19 -9.52
C LYS A 46 5.79 -12.12 -9.18
N GLN A 47 4.76 -12.52 -8.43
CA GLN A 47 3.65 -11.64 -8.10
C GLN A 47 4.20 -10.60 -7.12
N LEU A 48 4.43 -9.39 -7.61
CA LEU A 48 4.88 -8.29 -6.76
C LEU A 48 3.72 -7.81 -5.90
N SER A 49 3.99 -7.48 -4.65
CA SER A 49 3.00 -6.80 -3.80
C SER A 49 2.67 -5.42 -4.38
N LEU A 50 1.50 -4.88 -4.04
CA LEU A 50 1.11 -3.52 -4.44
C LEU A 50 2.14 -2.47 -4.02
N GLN A 51 2.74 -2.63 -2.84
CA GLN A 51 3.80 -1.74 -2.35
C GLN A 51 5.07 -1.83 -3.21
N GLU A 52 5.42 -3.01 -3.70
CA GLU A 52 6.56 -3.19 -4.60
C GLU A 52 6.27 -2.60 -5.98
N ILE A 53 5.05 -2.78 -6.51
CA ILE A 53 4.61 -2.19 -7.78
C ILE A 53 4.65 -0.66 -7.72
N ALA A 54 4.21 -0.07 -6.60
CA ALA A 54 4.20 1.39 -6.40
C ALA A 54 5.61 2.00 -6.34
N LYS A 55 6.65 1.20 -6.02
CA LYS A 55 8.05 1.65 -5.99
C LYS A 55 8.73 1.60 -7.37
N LEU A 56 8.11 0.99 -8.37
CA LEU A 56 8.66 0.92 -9.72
C LEU A 56 8.48 2.27 -10.46
N PRO A 57 9.35 2.57 -11.43
CA PRO A 57 9.13 3.67 -12.37
C PRO A 57 7.77 3.53 -13.08
N VAL A 58 7.19 4.66 -13.47
CA VAL A 58 5.87 4.71 -14.14
C VAL A 58 5.84 3.83 -15.38
N ASP A 59 6.92 3.82 -16.15
CA ASP A 59 7.12 3.04 -17.38
C ASP A 59 7.16 1.51 -17.15
N GLU A 60 7.44 1.06 -15.93
CA GLU A 60 7.36 -0.36 -15.57
C GLU A 60 6.00 -0.68 -14.97
N ARG A 61 5.44 0.24 -14.18
CA ARG A 61 4.12 0.09 -13.57
C ARG A 61 3.02 -0.11 -14.60
N HIS A 62 2.99 0.71 -15.66
CA HIS A 62 1.90 0.60 -16.66
C HIS A 62 1.94 -0.74 -17.42
N LYS A 63 3.12 -1.35 -17.63
CA LYS A 63 3.24 -2.67 -18.27
C LYS A 63 2.59 -3.78 -17.43
N LEU A 64 2.71 -3.66 -16.11
CA LEU A 64 2.12 -4.62 -15.17
C LEU A 64 0.61 -4.43 -15.02
N LEU A 65 0.14 -3.19 -15.07
CA LEU A 65 -1.28 -2.87 -14.95
C LEU A 65 -2.05 -3.02 -16.28
N ALA A 66 -1.36 -2.90 -17.42
CA ALA A 66 -1.96 -2.94 -18.76
C ALA A 66 -2.97 -4.07 -19.00
N PRO A 67 -2.70 -5.33 -18.58
CA PRO A 67 -3.66 -6.43 -18.77
C PRO A 67 -4.99 -6.24 -18.04
N TYR A 68 -5.02 -5.44 -16.97
CA TYR A 68 -6.19 -5.24 -16.13
C TYR A 68 -7.01 -4.01 -16.51
N ILE A 69 -6.44 -3.07 -17.27
CA ILE A 69 -7.07 -1.77 -17.59
C ILE A 69 -8.46 -1.93 -18.21
N ALA A 70 -8.62 -2.87 -19.15
CA ALA A 70 -9.90 -3.07 -19.83
C ALA A 70 -10.98 -3.56 -18.87
N ALA A 71 -10.66 -4.56 -18.02
CA ALA A 71 -11.57 -5.07 -17.01
C ALA A 71 -11.93 -3.97 -15.99
N THR A 72 -10.93 -3.23 -15.52
CA THR A 72 -11.16 -2.11 -14.62
C THR A 72 -12.07 -1.06 -15.26
N ALA A 73 -11.90 -0.72 -16.54
CA ALA A 73 -12.78 0.24 -17.21
C ALA A 73 -14.25 -0.22 -17.25
N GLU A 74 -14.50 -1.53 -17.42
CA GLU A 74 -15.84 -2.10 -17.32
C GLU A 74 -16.39 -2.00 -15.89
N ASP A 75 -15.57 -2.23 -14.87
CA ASP A 75 -15.97 -2.07 -13.47
C ASP A 75 -16.42 -0.63 -13.18
N PHE A 76 -15.64 0.37 -13.60
CA PHE A 76 -15.99 1.79 -13.43
C PHE A 76 -17.26 2.21 -14.19
N LEU A 77 -17.60 1.52 -15.29
CA LEU A 77 -18.82 1.81 -16.05
C LEU A 77 -20.08 1.25 -15.35
N ASN A 78 -19.93 0.12 -14.66
CA ASN A 78 -21.05 -0.61 -14.07
C ASN A 78 -21.22 -0.35 -12.57
N ASP A 79 -20.17 0.15 -11.90
CA ASP A 79 -20.16 0.43 -10.47
C ASP A 79 -20.00 1.95 -10.24
N PRO A 80 -21.12 2.68 -10.01
CA PRO A 80 -21.06 4.11 -9.76
C PRO A 80 -20.26 4.47 -8.51
N GLU A 81 -20.17 3.59 -7.51
CA GLU A 81 -19.39 3.84 -6.28
C GLU A 81 -17.89 4.01 -6.59
N LEU A 82 -17.39 3.37 -7.64
CA LEU A 82 -15.99 3.53 -8.10
C LEU A 82 -15.74 4.89 -8.74
N THR A 83 -16.78 5.58 -9.19
CA THR A 83 -16.71 6.93 -9.74
C THR A 83 -17.02 8.02 -8.72
N GLU A 84 -17.46 7.64 -7.52
CA GLU A 84 -17.74 8.55 -6.41
C GLU A 84 -16.43 8.97 -5.72
N PHE A 85 -15.68 9.85 -6.37
CA PHE A 85 -14.73 10.68 -5.66
C PHE A 85 -15.56 11.57 -4.73
N SER A 86 -15.46 11.35 -3.42
CA SER A 86 -15.93 12.31 -2.43
C SER A 86 -15.44 13.67 -2.90
N VAL A 87 -16.37 14.52 -3.32
CA VAL A 87 -16.07 15.87 -3.76
C VAL A 87 -15.39 16.51 -2.56
N LEU A 88 -14.05 16.54 -2.57
CA LEU A 88 -13.32 17.50 -1.79
C LEU A 88 -13.76 18.81 -2.42
N ASP A 89 -14.70 19.50 -1.76
CA ASP A 89 -15.07 20.86 -2.12
C ASP A 89 -13.77 21.58 -2.47
N GLY A 90 -13.69 22.07 -3.71
CA GLY A 90 -12.43 22.50 -4.34
C GLY A 90 -11.79 23.73 -3.70
N GLU A 91 -12.13 24.03 -2.46
CA GLU A 91 -11.88 25.25 -1.71
C GLU A 91 -10.60 25.18 -0.86
N ASP A 92 -9.96 24.00 -0.71
CA ASP A 92 -8.79 23.83 0.17
C ASP A 92 -7.44 23.67 -0.57
N TRP A 93 -7.40 23.91 -1.89
CA TRP A 93 -6.14 23.90 -2.67
C TRP A 93 -5.45 25.28 -2.74
N GLU A 94 -6.03 26.35 -2.20
CA GLU A 94 -5.33 27.63 -2.02
C GLU A 94 -4.47 27.59 -0.75
N THR A 95 -3.26 27.06 -0.85
CA THR A 95 -2.22 27.44 0.12
C THR A 95 -1.87 28.90 -0.12
N GLU A 96 -2.56 29.80 0.57
CA GLU A 96 -2.23 31.21 0.68
C GLU A 96 -0.81 31.32 1.27
N ASN A 97 0.17 31.52 0.39
CA ASN A 97 1.57 31.67 0.78
C ASN A 97 2.20 32.76 -0.11
N ASP A 98 1.82 34.00 0.19
CA ASP A 98 2.61 35.21 -0.10
C ASP A 98 3.72 35.40 0.95
#